data_AF-A0A7V6HJ34-F1
#
_entry.id   AF-A0A7V6HJ34-F1
#
_cell.length_a   1.000
_cell.length_b   1.000
_cell.length_c   1.000
_cell.angle_alpha   90.00
_cell.angle_beta   90.00
_cell.angle_gamma   90.00
#
_symmetry.space_group_name_H-M   'P 1'
#
loop_
_entity.id
_entity.type
_entity.pdbx_description
1 polymer ?
#
loop_
_entity_poly.entity_id
_entity_poly.type
_entity_poly.pdbx_seq_one_letter_code
_entity_poly.pdbx_strand_id
1 'polypeptide(L)'
;MREGKNGANLAPTLWRTCRVLANPDRLRCLKAVLAVPGRTVEDVATVVGLTEPQTSLALRALQSRGILSSRRRSRWAHYYPEADASVVAASQFLSAAKSALIDNHMSEREMSNAMRAYTHPRRIAIVRALAHEDNLQRDEIGSMLGISREAMIRHLRKLKTLGVVRLKDETYSLAKPSSGLAESLRAIILA
;
A
#
# COMPACT_ATOMS: atom_id res chain seq x y z
N MET A 1 -5.28 -35.40 -20.08
CA MET A 1 -5.37 -35.40 -18.61
C MET A 1 -5.09 -33.97 -18.15
N ARG A 2 -6.05 -33.31 -17.51
CA ARG A 2 -5.98 -31.88 -17.15
C ARG A 2 -5.26 -31.77 -15.81
N GLU A 3 -4.02 -31.25 -15.79
CA GLU A 3 -3.37 -30.87 -14.54
C GLU A 3 -4.01 -29.58 -14.02
N GLY A 4 -4.65 -29.71 -12.86
CA GLY A 4 -5.26 -28.60 -12.14
C GLY A 4 -4.20 -27.60 -11.70
N LYS A 5 -4.44 -26.32 -12.01
CA LYS A 5 -3.73 -25.19 -11.42
C LYS A 5 -4.05 -25.12 -9.92
N ASN A 6 -3.34 -25.91 -9.13
CA ASN A 6 -3.43 -25.90 -7.67
C ASN A 6 -2.87 -24.59 -7.12
N GLY A 7 -3.76 -23.78 -6.54
CA GLY A 7 -3.45 -22.75 -5.54
C GLY A 7 -2.46 -21.69 -5.95
N ALA A 8 -2.89 -20.72 -6.77
CA ALA A 8 -2.16 -19.45 -6.90
C ALA A 8 -1.94 -18.87 -5.48
N ASN A 9 -0.68 -18.89 -5.05
CA ASN A 9 -0.17 -18.44 -3.76
C ASN A 9 -1.07 -17.36 -3.13
N LEU A 10 -1.82 -17.73 -2.08
CA LEU A 10 -2.83 -16.88 -1.42
C LEU A 10 -2.22 -15.70 -0.67
N ALA A 11 -0.89 -15.56 -0.69
CA ALA A 11 -0.16 -14.44 -0.11
C ALA A 11 -0.69 -13.09 -0.63
N PRO A 12 -0.97 -12.12 0.27
CA PRO A 12 -1.26 -10.74 -0.09
C PRO A 12 -0.23 -10.15 -1.06
N THR A 13 -0.69 -9.71 -2.23
CA THR A 13 0.15 -8.98 -3.18
C THR A 13 0.36 -7.52 -2.73
N LEU A 14 1.51 -6.93 -3.06
CA LEU A 14 1.86 -5.53 -2.70
C LEU A 14 0.72 -4.54 -3.01
N TRP A 15 0.12 -4.62 -4.20
CA TRP A 15 -0.97 -3.73 -4.61
C TRP A 15 -2.26 -3.89 -3.78
N ARG A 16 -2.49 -5.05 -3.16
CA ARG A 16 -3.59 -5.27 -2.20
C ARG A 16 -3.29 -4.56 -0.88
N THR A 17 -2.05 -4.64 -0.40
CA THR A 17 -1.61 -3.91 0.80
C THR A 17 -1.72 -2.40 0.60
N CYS A 18 -1.19 -1.87 -0.51
CA CYS A 18 -1.35 -0.45 -0.85
C CYS A 18 -2.83 -0.05 -0.94
N ARG A 19 -3.73 -0.91 -1.43
CA ARG A 19 -5.16 -0.59 -1.51
C ARG A 19 -5.84 -0.53 -0.15
N VAL A 20 -5.42 -1.37 0.80
CA VAL A 20 -5.89 -1.28 2.18
C VAL A 20 -5.41 0.03 2.81
N LEU A 21 -4.13 0.38 2.61
CA LEU A 21 -3.52 1.59 3.15
C LEU A 21 -3.92 2.88 2.40
N ALA A 22 -4.54 2.79 1.22
CA ALA A 22 -5.09 3.93 0.48
C ALA A 22 -6.49 4.35 0.96
N ASN A 23 -6.84 4.07 2.22
CA ASN A 23 -8.10 4.47 2.84
C ASN A 23 -7.80 5.28 4.12
N PRO A 24 -8.21 6.56 4.19
CA PRO A 24 -7.92 7.42 5.34
C PRO A 24 -8.45 6.87 6.67
N ASP A 25 -9.66 6.31 6.73
CA ASP A 25 -10.21 5.78 7.97
C ASP A 25 -9.43 4.58 8.50
N ARG A 26 -8.97 3.69 7.61
CA ARG A 26 -8.06 2.61 8.00
C ARG A 26 -6.72 3.15 8.51
N LEU A 27 -6.19 4.20 7.89
CA LEU A 27 -4.97 4.84 8.38
C LEU A 27 -5.18 5.54 9.74
N ARG A 28 -6.36 6.10 10.00
CA ARG A 28 -6.71 6.66 11.32
C ARG A 28 -6.74 5.56 12.38
N CYS A 29 -7.35 4.41 12.09
CA CYS A 29 -7.32 3.24 12.99
C CYS A 29 -5.88 2.74 13.19
N LEU A 30 -5.08 2.65 12.12
CA LEU A 30 -3.67 2.23 12.21
C LEU A 30 -2.87 3.18 13.10
N LYS A 31 -3.00 4.49 12.89
CA LYS A 31 -2.34 5.52 13.71
C LYS A 31 -2.75 5.43 15.18
N ALA A 32 -4.03 5.19 15.47
CA ALA A 32 -4.52 5.04 16.83
C ALA A 32 -3.91 3.83 17.55
N VAL A 33 -3.66 2.72 16.84
CA VAL A 33 -3.00 1.51 17.37
C VAL A 33 -1.48 1.68 17.45
N LEU A 34 -0.87 2.38 16.49
CA LEU A 34 0.56 2.72 16.52
C LEU A 34 0.91 3.62 17.71
N ALA A 35 0.06 4.61 18.01
CA ALA A 35 0.26 5.54 19.11
C ALA A 35 0.10 4.87 20.47
N VAL A 36 -0.91 3.98 20.61
CA VAL A 36 -1.16 3.23 21.85
C VAL A 36 -1.52 1.78 21.49
N PRO A 37 -0.52 0.88 21.49
CA PRO A 37 -0.75 -0.55 21.25
C PRO A 37 -1.62 -1.21 22.33
N GLY A 38 -2.34 -2.26 21.95
CA GLY A 38 -3.17 -3.05 22.87
C GLY A 38 -4.59 -2.53 23.06
N ARG A 39 -5.02 -1.52 22.29
CA ARG A 39 -6.40 -1.01 22.29
C ARG A 39 -7.40 -2.03 21.76
N THR A 40 -8.60 -1.99 22.32
CA THR A 40 -9.77 -2.75 21.81
C THR A 40 -10.40 -2.06 20.60
N VAL A 41 -11.39 -2.71 19.98
CA VAL A 41 -12.18 -2.09 18.90
C VAL A 41 -12.92 -0.84 19.39
N GLU A 42 -13.54 -0.91 20.56
CA GLU A 42 -14.26 0.20 21.20
C GLU A 42 -13.33 1.40 21.49
N ASP A 43 -12.15 1.13 22.04
CA ASP A 43 -11.15 2.18 22.31
C ASP A 43 -10.73 2.90 21.02
N VAL A 44 -10.43 2.12 19.95
CA VAL A 44 -10.04 2.70 18.66
C VAL A 44 -11.21 3.49 18.08
N ALA A 45 -12.43 2.95 18.09
CA ALA A 45 -13.63 3.57 17.56
C ALA A 45 -13.88 4.94 18.19
N THR A 46 -13.75 5.03 19.52
CA THR A 46 -13.84 6.27 20.30
C THR A 46 -12.79 7.28 19.84
N VAL A 47 -11.52 6.87 19.74
CA VAL A 47 -10.41 7.76 19.35
C VAL A 47 -10.55 8.29 17.93
N VAL A 48 -11.05 7.47 17.00
CA VAL A 48 -11.20 7.85 15.59
C VAL A 48 -12.62 8.32 15.24
N GLY A 49 -13.54 8.42 16.19
CA GLY A 49 -14.92 8.83 15.92
C GLY A 49 -15.61 8.02 14.80
N LEU A 50 -15.35 6.71 14.75
CA LEU A 50 -16.03 5.78 13.84
C LEU A 50 -16.94 4.87 14.66
N THR A 51 -17.90 4.21 14.02
CA THR A 51 -18.68 3.16 14.69
C THR A 51 -17.82 1.92 14.94
N GLU A 52 -18.15 1.11 15.96
CA GLU A 52 -17.45 -0.15 16.21
C GLU A 52 -17.46 -1.12 15.01
N PRO A 53 -18.57 -1.29 14.25
CA PRO A 53 -18.56 -2.12 13.05
C PRO A 53 -17.58 -1.62 11.98
N GLN A 54 -17.55 -0.30 11.72
CA GLN A 54 -16.61 0.31 10.77
C GLN A 54 -15.15 0.12 11.22
N THR A 55 -14.90 0.33 12.51
CA THR A 55 -13.58 0.17 13.13
C THR A 55 -13.11 -1.28 13.06
N SER A 56 -13.98 -2.24 13.37
CA SER A 56 -13.71 -3.68 13.27
C SER A 56 -13.34 -4.08 11.85
N LEU A 57 -14.09 -3.62 10.84
CA LEU A 57 -13.78 -3.86 9.43
C LEU A 57 -12.43 -3.24 9.02
N ALA A 58 -12.12 -2.04 9.49
CA ALA A 58 -10.85 -1.38 9.24
C ALA A 58 -9.67 -2.15 9.84
N LEU A 59 -9.76 -2.53 11.11
CA LEU A 59 -8.73 -3.28 11.83
C LEU A 59 -8.50 -4.67 11.23
N ARG A 60 -9.58 -5.39 10.88
CA ARG A 60 -9.48 -6.69 10.17
C ARG A 60 -8.84 -6.54 8.79
N ALA A 61 -9.13 -5.47 8.05
CA ALA A 61 -8.50 -5.21 6.76
C ALA A 61 -6.98 -5.02 6.91
N LEU A 62 -6.53 -4.26 7.92
CA LEU A 62 -5.11 -4.07 8.23
C LEU A 62 -4.44 -5.38 8.68
N GLN A 63 -5.09 -6.12 9.58
CA GLN A 63 -4.62 -7.43 10.04
C GLN A 63 -4.48 -8.42 8.88
N SER A 64 -5.42 -8.44 7.93
CA SER A 64 -5.35 -9.33 6.76
C SER A 64 -4.16 -9.05 5.84
N ARG A 65 -3.52 -7.89 5.97
CA ARG A 65 -2.30 -7.50 5.25
C ARG A 65 -1.05 -7.63 6.13
N GLY A 66 -1.16 -8.29 7.27
CA GLY A 66 -0.05 -8.50 8.20
C GLY A 66 0.45 -7.23 8.87
N ILE A 67 -0.30 -6.12 8.86
CA ILE A 67 0.14 -4.83 9.42
C ILE A 67 -0.14 -4.75 10.93
N LEU A 68 -1.17 -5.46 11.39
CA LEU A 68 -1.56 -5.54 12.79
C LEU A 68 -1.68 -7.01 13.20
N SER A 69 -1.40 -7.30 14.47
CA SER A 69 -1.78 -8.55 15.12
C SER A 69 -2.97 -8.31 16.05
N SER A 70 -3.74 -9.35 16.33
CA SER A 70 -4.84 -9.31 17.30
C SER A 70 -4.65 -10.41 18.34
N ARG A 71 -4.81 -10.05 19.62
CA ARG A 71 -4.76 -10.98 20.75
C ARG A 71 -6.07 -10.89 21.52
N ARG A 72 -6.73 -12.02 21.71
CA ARG A 72 -7.97 -12.09 22.48
C ARG A 72 -7.63 -12.19 23.97
N ARG A 73 -8.24 -11.33 24.80
CA ARG A 73 -8.19 -11.39 26.26
C ARG A 73 -9.62 -11.38 26.78
N SER A 74 -10.03 -12.48 27.42
CA SER A 74 -11.44 -12.72 27.77
C SER A 74 -12.35 -12.60 26.54
N ARG A 75 -13.30 -11.66 26.52
CA ARG A 75 -14.20 -11.41 25.39
C ARG A 75 -13.71 -10.39 24.36
N TRP A 76 -12.62 -9.66 24.66
CA TRP A 76 -12.18 -8.52 23.86
C TRP A 76 -10.97 -8.85 22.96
N ALA A 77 -10.93 -8.25 21.78
CA ALA A 77 -9.81 -8.33 20.86
C ALA A 77 -8.94 -7.08 20.98
N HIS A 78 -7.66 -7.26 21.32
CA HIS A 78 -6.67 -6.19 21.46
C HIS A 78 -5.75 -6.19 20.26
N TYR A 79 -5.49 -5.02 19.67
CA TYR A 79 -4.68 -4.90 18.44
C TYR A 79 -3.30 -4.32 18.72
N TYR A 80 -2.29 -4.86 18.05
CA TYR A 80 -0.88 -4.44 18.19
C TYR A 80 -0.28 -4.18 16.80
N PRO A 81 0.62 -3.18 16.66
CA PRO A 81 1.37 -2.93 15.44
C PRO A 81 2.53 -3.92 15.32
N GLU A 82 2.19 -5.16 14.98
CA GLU A 82 3.15 -6.26 14.83
C GLU A 82 2.98 -6.85 13.43
N ALA A 83 4.10 -6.89 12.69
CA ALA A 83 4.08 -7.39 11.33
C ALA A 83 4.02 -8.91 11.27
N ASP A 84 3.16 -9.45 10.41
CA ASP A 84 3.14 -10.89 10.11
C ASP A 84 4.22 -11.23 9.08
N ALA A 85 5.22 -12.01 9.50
CA ALA A 85 6.34 -12.42 8.65
C ALA A 85 5.93 -13.29 7.45
N SER A 86 4.74 -13.92 7.48
CA SER A 86 4.21 -14.68 6.34
C SER A 86 3.63 -13.79 5.23
N VAL A 87 3.40 -12.50 5.51
CA VAL A 87 2.85 -11.55 4.55
C VAL A 87 3.96 -10.74 3.90
N VAL A 88 4.00 -10.78 2.57
CA VAL A 88 5.00 -10.09 1.75
C VAL A 88 5.08 -8.60 2.11
N ALA A 89 6.29 -8.18 2.45
CA ALA A 89 6.66 -6.81 2.79
C ALA A 89 5.92 -6.17 3.99
N ALA A 90 5.24 -6.97 4.84
CA ALA A 90 4.43 -6.43 5.94
C ALA A 90 5.25 -5.61 6.94
N SER A 91 6.45 -6.06 7.30
CA SER A 91 7.34 -5.33 8.21
C SER A 91 7.82 -4.01 7.61
N GLN A 92 8.17 -3.99 6.32
CA GLN A 92 8.55 -2.76 5.63
C GLN A 92 7.38 -1.78 5.54
N PHE A 93 6.18 -2.25 5.21
CA PHE A 93 4.99 -1.40 5.19
C PHE A 93 4.64 -0.83 6.56
N LEU A 94 4.72 -1.65 7.62
CA LEU A 94 4.49 -1.22 8.98
C LEU A 94 5.52 -0.17 9.42
N SER A 95 6.81 -0.40 9.13
CA SER A 95 7.88 0.55 9.41
C SER A 95 7.67 1.88 8.67
N ALA A 96 7.32 1.83 7.38
CA ALA A 96 7.03 3.01 6.59
C ALA A 96 5.79 3.76 7.12
N ALA A 97 4.76 3.04 7.54
CA ALA A 97 3.55 3.62 8.14
C ALA A 97 3.83 4.31 9.48
N LYS A 98 4.62 3.66 10.36
CA LYS A 98 5.04 4.25 11.63
C LYS A 98 5.84 5.53 11.41
N SER A 99 6.86 5.47 10.55
CA SER A 99 7.68 6.64 10.23
C SER A 99 6.86 7.77 9.63
N ALA A 100 5.92 7.48 8.73
CA ALA A 100 5.06 8.51 8.14
C ALA A 100 4.08 9.12 9.15
N LEU A 101 3.29 8.30 9.85
CA LEU A 101 2.15 8.76 10.66
C LEU A 101 2.53 9.23 12.06
N ILE A 102 3.57 8.64 12.65
CA ILE A 102 4.00 8.92 14.02
C ILE A 102 5.20 9.86 14.01
N ASP A 103 6.30 9.46 13.37
CA ASP A 103 7.57 10.19 13.51
C ASP A 103 7.56 11.51 12.70
N ASN A 104 6.99 11.47 11.49
CA ASN A 104 6.90 12.64 10.60
C ASN A 104 5.54 13.35 10.63
N HIS A 105 4.60 12.86 11.44
CA HIS A 105 3.24 13.41 11.56
C HIS A 105 2.49 13.65 10.23
N MET A 106 2.79 12.87 9.20
CA MET A 106 2.07 12.94 7.92
C MET A 106 0.58 12.69 8.14
N SER A 107 -0.27 13.45 7.44
CA SER A 107 -1.71 13.22 7.53
C SER A 107 -2.09 11.90 6.85
N GLU A 108 -3.17 11.28 7.32
CA GLU A 108 -3.70 10.04 6.76
C GLU A 108 -4.15 10.24 5.30
N ARG A 109 -4.58 11.46 4.95
CA ARG A 109 -4.95 11.82 3.58
C ARG A 109 -3.74 11.83 2.66
N GLU A 110 -2.62 12.42 3.09
CA GLU A 110 -1.37 12.44 2.31
C GLU A 110 -0.80 11.04 2.13
N MET A 111 -0.72 10.26 3.21
CA MET A 111 -0.26 8.87 3.13
C MET A 111 -1.17 8.03 2.23
N SER A 112 -2.49 8.20 2.34
CA SER A 112 -3.46 7.54 1.45
C SER A 112 -3.21 7.89 -0.02
N ASN A 113 -2.96 9.17 -0.33
CA ASN A 113 -2.66 9.62 -1.69
C ASN A 113 -1.37 9.00 -2.24
N ALA A 114 -0.31 8.89 -1.43
CA ALA A 114 0.92 8.20 -1.82
C ALA A 114 0.66 6.72 -2.16
N MET A 115 -0.11 6.02 -1.32
CA MET A 115 -0.49 4.62 -1.55
C MET A 115 -1.29 4.41 -2.83
N ARG A 116 -2.13 5.39 -3.22
CA ARG A 116 -3.00 5.29 -4.41
C ARG A 116 -2.24 5.01 -5.70
N ALA A 117 -0.96 5.36 -5.82
CA ALA A 117 -0.16 5.08 -7.01
C ALA A 117 0.01 3.57 -7.25
N TYR A 118 0.05 2.78 -6.19
CA TYR A 118 0.41 1.37 -6.22
C TYR A 118 -0.77 0.42 -6.01
N THR A 119 -2.01 0.93 -5.99
CA THR A 119 -3.22 0.12 -5.75
C THR A 119 -3.67 -0.73 -6.94
N HIS A 120 -2.84 -0.86 -7.98
CA HIS A 120 -3.15 -1.66 -9.17
C HIS A 120 -1.90 -2.40 -9.67
N PRO A 121 -1.99 -3.70 -10.02
CA PRO A 121 -0.83 -4.50 -10.40
C PRO A 121 -0.08 -3.94 -11.61
N ARG A 122 -0.80 -3.48 -12.64
CA ARG A 122 -0.18 -2.85 -13.83
C ARG A 122 0.68 -1.62 -13.52
N ARG A 123 0.32 -0.82 -12.51
CA ARG A 123 1.14 0.35 -12.14
C ARG A 123 2.43 -0.05 -11.45
N ILE A 124 2.40 -1.10 -10.64
CA ILE A 124 3.61 -1.72 -10.08
C ILE A 124 4.50 -2.26 -11.21
N ALA A 125 3.92 -2.94 -12.20
CA ALA A 125 4.68 -3.45 -13.34
C ALA A 125 5.35 -2.34 -14.15
N ILE A 126 4.64 -1.22 -14.41
CA ILE A 126 5.21 -0.04 -15.07
C ILE A 126 6.39 0.53 -14.27
N VAL A 127 6.24 0.68 -12.95
CA VAL A 127 7.30 1.21 -12.09
C VAL A 127 8.53 0.29 -12.09
N ARG A 128 8.33 -1.03 -12.10
CA ARG A 128 9.42 -2.01 -12.19
C ARG A 128 10.12 -1.96 -13.55
N ALA A 129 9.37 -1.87 -14.65
CA ALA A 129 9.96 -1.72 -15.98
C ALA A 129 10.84 -0.46 -16.07
N LEU A 130 10.33 0.67 -15.60
CA LEU A 130 11.05 1.95 -15.57
C LEU A 130 12.24 1.97 -14.58
N ALA A 131 12.35 1.01 -13.65
CA ALA A 131 13.50 0.88 -12.78
C ALA A 131 14.66 0.12 -13.44
N HIS A 132 14.36 -0.73 -14.42
CA HIS A 132 15.36 -1.47 -15.19
C HIS A 132 15.84 -0.70 -16.41
N GLU A 133 14.93 0.03 -17.07
CA GLU A 133 15.21 0.79 -18.28
C GLU A 133 14.63 2.20 -18.13
N ASP A 134 15.51 3.20 -18.17
CA ASP A 134 15.12 4.61 -18.12
C ASP A 134 14.79 5.15 -19.51
N ASN A 135 13.94 6.18 -19.55
CA ASN A 135 13.56 6.90 -20.77
C ASN A 135 12.85 6.04 -21.83
N LEU A 136 11.94 5.17 -21.39
CA LEU A 136 11.09 4.39 -22.29
C LEU A 136 9.91 5.19 -22.83
N GLN A 137 9.59 5.02 -24.10
CA GLN A 137 8.36 5.52 -24.70
C GLN A 137 7.15 4.72 -24.22
N ARG A 138 5.98 5.36 -24.24
CA ARG A 138 4.70 4.73 -23.84
C ARG A 138 4.41 3.42 -24.58
N ASP A 139 4.64 3.40 -25.90
CA ASP A 139 4.34 2.22 -26.73
C ASP A 139 5.30 1.05 -26.45
N GLU A 140 6.56 1.34 -26.13
CA GLU A 140 7.55 0.35 -25.70
C GLU A 140 7.11 -0.31 -24.39
N ILE A 141 6.81 0.49 -23.34
CA ILE A 141 6.31 -0.02 -22.06
C ILE A 141 5.01 -0.82 -22.25
N GLY A 142 4.10 -0.32 -23.10
CA GLY A 142 2.82 -0.96 -23.40
C GLY A 142 2.99 -2.34 -24.02
N SER A 143 3.89 -2.45 -25.00
CA SER A 143 4.20 -3.68 -25.71
C SER A 143 4.90 -4.69 -24.80
N MET A 144 5.91 -4.25 -24.04
CA MET A 144 6.63 -5.07 -23.07
C MET A 144 5.70 -5.70 -22.02
N LEU A 145 4.73 -4.93 -21.52
CA LEU A 145 3.85 -5.37 -20.43
C LEU A 145 2.51 -5.96 -20.91
N GLY A 146 2.25 -6.00 -22.22
CA GLY A 146 0.97 -6.46 -22.78
C GLY A 146 -0.22 -5.61 -22.32
N ILE A 147 -0.04 -4.30 -22.19
CA ILE A 147 -1.08 -3.36 -21.71
C ILE A 147 -1.58 -2.53 -22.90
N SER A 148 -2.91 -2.50 -23.09
CA SER A 148 -3.51 -1.68 -24.18
C SER A 148 -3.14 -0.20 -24.06
N ARG A 149 -3.13 0.49 -25.20
CA ARG A 149 -2.81 1.92 -25.29
C ARG A 149 -3.63 2.77 -24.32
N GLU A 150 -4.94 2.58 -24.27
CA GLU A 150 -5.87 3.34 -23.43
C GLU A 150 -5.62 3.07 -21.94
N ALA A 151 -5.38 1.80 -21.58
CA ALA A 151 -5.04 1.43 -20.22
C ALA A 151 -3.69 2.03 -19.80
N MET A 152 -2.71 2.01 -20.70
CA MET A 152 -1.39 2.61 -20.46
C MET A 152 -1.49 4.12 -20.22
N ILE A 153 -2.24 4.85 -21.07
CA ILE A 153 -2.50 6.29 -20.89
C ILE A 153 -3.09 6.57 -19.51
N ARG A 154 -4.10 5.79 -19.07
CA ARG A 154 -4.71 5.97 -17.74
C ARG A 154 -3.70 5.71 -16.61
N HIS A 155 -2.90 4.66 -16.72
CA HIS A 155 -1.93 4.30 -15.68
C HIS A 155 -0.78 5.30 -15.58
N LEU A 156 -0.19 5.71 -16.70
CA LEU A 156 0.89 6.71 -16.73
C LEU A 156 0.40 8.08 -16.28
N ARG A 157 -0.80 8.51 -16.70
CA ARG A 157 -1.40 9.75 -16.20
C ARG A 157 -1.52 9.70 -14.68
N LYS A 158 -2.04 8.59 -14.13
CA LYS A 158 -2.21 8.45 -12.69
C LYS A 158 -0.87 8.43 -11.93
N LEU A 159 0.14 7.75 -12.46
CA LEU A 159 1.48 7.71 -11.87
C LEU A 159 2.17 9.09 -11.93
N LYS A 160 2.02 9.82 -13.05
CA LYS A 160 2.53 11.18 -13.22
C LYS A 160 1.86 12.16 -12.25
N THR A 161 0.53 12.13 -12.16
CA THR A 161 -0.23 12.98 -11.21
C THR A 161 0.17 12.72 -9.75
N LEU A 162 0.56 11.49 -9.40
CA LEU A 162 1.00 11.14 -8.05
C LEU A 162 2.52 11.25 -7.86
N GLY A 163 3.24 11.82 -8.83
CA GLY A 163 4.67 12.10 -8.72
C GLY A 163 5.57 10.87 -8.72
N VAL A 164 5.11 9.72 -9.24
CA VAL A 164 5.91 8.48 -9.30
C VAL A 164 6.73 8.39 -10.58
N VAL A 165 6.21 8.94 -11.69
CA VAL A 165 6.91 8.98 -12.97
C VAL A 165 6.93 10.40 -13.51
N ARG A 166 7.91 10.71 -14.34
CA ARG A 166 8.00 11.95 -15.11
C ARG A 166 7.96 11.64 -16.60
N LEU A 167 7.52 12.63 -17.39
CA LEU A 167 7.52 12.59 -18.85
C LEU A 167 8.46 13.71 -19.33
N LYS A 168 9.47 13.37 -20.12
CA LYS A 168 10.40 14.32 -20.75
C LYS A 168 10.71 13.81 -22.16
N ASP A 169 10.61 14.69 -23.16
CA ASP A 169 10.94 14.37 -24.55
C ASP A 169 10.24 13.07 -25.03
N GLU A 170 8.93 12.94 -24.77
CA GLU A 170 8.09 11.76 -25.07
C GLU A 170 8.47 10.44 -24.34
N THR A 171 9.48 10.47 -23.48
CA THR A 171 9.95 9.32 -22.70
C THR A 171 9.55 9.42 -21.22
N TYR A 172 9.29 8.27 -20.62
CA TYR A 172 8.98 8.13 -19.20
C TYR A 172 10.18 7.61 -18.42
N SER A 173 10.37 8.16 -17.22
CA SER A 173 11.34 7.68 -16.23
C SER A 173 10.76 7.78 -14.83
N LEU A 174 11.35 7.08 -13.86
CA LEU A 174 10.97 7.23 -12.46
C LEU A 174 11.30 8.65 -11.97
N ALA A 175 10.38 9.23 -11.22
CA ALA A 175 10.63 10.49 -10.55
C ALA A 175 11.43 10.26 -9.26
N LYS A 176 12.27 11.24 -8.88
CA LYS A 176 12.91 11.25 -7.56
C LYS A 176 11.82 11.35 -6.48
N PRO A 177 11.81 10.50 -5.43
CA PRO A 177 10.81 10.59 -4.38
C PRO A 177 10.84 11.93 -3.65
N SER A 178 9.64 12.43 -3.38
CA SER A 178 9.41 13.72 -2.73
C SER A 178 9.33 13.64 -1.21
N SER A 179 9.35 12.44 -0.62
CA SER A 179 9.24 12.22 0.82
C SER A 179 9.87 10.89 1.25
N GLY A 180 10.16 10.75 2.54
CA GLY A 180 10.64 9.47 3.12
C GLY A 180 9.67 8.31 2.93
N LEU A 181 8.35 8.58 2.95
CA LEU A 181 7.34 7.58 2.61
C LEU A 181 7.45 7.16 1.13
N ALA A 182 7.58 8.11 0.21
CA ALA A 182 7.71 7.81 -1.21
C ALA A 182 8.98 7.00 -1.52
N GLU A 183 10.09 7.29 -0.84
CA GLU A 183 11.33 6.50 -0.91
C GLU A 183 11.12 5.07 -0.42
N SER A 184 10.49 4.92 0.76
CA SER A 184 10.18 3.60 1.34
C SER A 184 9.25 2.79 0.45
N LEU A 185 8.22 3.42 -0.13
CA LEU A 185 7.32 2.77 -1.08
C LEU A 185 8.06 2.33 -2.35
N ARG A 186 8.96 3.17 -2.89
CA ARG A 186 9.77 2.79 -4.05
C ARG A 186 10.59 1.54 -3.73
N ALA A 187 11.28 1.51 -2.58
CA ALA A 187 12.07 0.37 -2.16
C ALA A 187 11.22 -0.92 -2.01
N ILE A 188 10.06 -0.83 -1.36
CA ILE A 188 9.14 -1.98 -1.20
C ILE A 188 8.64 -2.51 -2.55
N ILE A 189 8.37 -1.62 -3.50
CA ILE A 189 7.83 -1.99 -4.81
C ILE A 189 8.89 -2.63 -5.70
N LEU A 190 10.15 -2.23 -5.56
CA LEU A 190 11.28 -2.73 -6.35
C LEU A 190 12.00 -3.93 -5.73
N ALA A 191 11.72 -4.25 -4.47
CA ALA A 191 12.10 -5.52 -3.85
C ALA A 191 11.39 -6.71 -4.53
#